data_AF-G4F9R1-F1
#
_entry.id   AF-G4F9R1-F1
#
_cell.length_a   1.000
_cell.length_b   1.000
_cell.length_c   1.000
_cell.angle_alpha   90.00
_cell.angle_beta   90.00
_cell.angle_gamma   90.00
#
_symmetry.space_group_name_H-M   'P 1'
#
loop_
_entity.id
_entity.type
_entity.pdbx_description
1 polymer ?
#
loop_
_entity_poly.entity_id
_entity_poly.type
_entity_poly.pdbx_seq_one_letter_code
_entity_poly.pdbx_strand_id
1 'polypeptide(L)'
;MKGQKFCADCIEFKSKSLTAEKIVPQLRAGMCWVQSLKRTIEIYTGDKRKIHLRKFVFAENDQPDAYLEANRQLRADPSIRYYHFDEVHGQALADLQNTSVQEI
;
A
#
# COMPACT_ATOMS: atom_id res chain seq x y z
N MET A 1 14.73 -21.92 9.85
CA MET A 1 13.46 -21.22 10.11
C MET A 1 13.38 -20.03 9.15
N LYS A 2 12.41 -19.97 8.22
CA LYS A 2 12.15 -18.74 7.48
C LYS A 2 11.67 -17.71 8.51
N GLY A 3 12.48 -16.69 8.79
CA GLY A 3 12.12 -15.66 9.76
C GLY A 3 10.78 -15.03 9.37
N GLN A 4 9.87 -14.84 10.33
CA GLN A 4 8.64 -14.09 10.09
C GLN A 4 9.01 -12.68 9.61
N LYS A 5 8.50 -12.32 8.43
CA LYS A 5 8.57 -10.95 7.91
C LYS A 5 7.45 -10.13 8.53
N PHE A 6 7.76 -8.95 9.01
CA PHE A 6 6.74 -7.97 9.33
C PHE A 6 6.31 -7.27 8.04
N CYS A 7 5.01 -7.30 7.78
CA CYS A 7 4.40 -6.64 6.63
C CYS A 7 3.35 -5.65 7.11
N ALA A 8 3.22 -4.53 6.42
CA ALA A 8 2.15 -3.56 6.63
C ALA A 8 1.56 -3.18 5.28
N ASP A 9 0.24 -3.19 5.17
CA ASP A 9 -0.46 -2.80 3.96
C ASP A 9 -1.25 -1.52 4.25
N CYS A 10 -0.85 -0.42 3.63
CA CYS A 10 -1.63 0.81 3.64
C CYS A 10 -2.63 0.76 2.50
N ILE A 11 -3.92 0.88 2.81
CA ILE A 11 -5.00 0.66 1.85
C ILE A 11 -5.91 1.87 1.82
N GLU A 12 -6.21 2.35 0.62
CA GLU A 12 -7.26 3.35 0.37
C GLU A 12 -8.36 2.75 -0.50
N PHE A 13 -9.61 2.99 -0.13
CA PHE A 13 -10.79 2.58 -0.91
C PHE A 13 -11.41 3.80 -1.58
N LYS A 14 -11.71 3.70 -2.88
CA LYS A 14 -12.36 4.76 -3.65
C LYS A 14 -13.55 4.22 -4.43
N SER A 15 -14.63 4.98 -4.50
CA SER A 15 -15.84 4.56 -5.20
C SER A 15 -15.89 4.98 -6.67
N LYS A 16 -15.20 6.07 -7.06
CA LYS A 16 -15.18 6.58 -8.45
C LYS A 16 -13.89 7.30 -8.80
N SER A 17 -13.46 8.27 -8.00
CA SER A 17 -12.33 9.14 -8.35
C SER A 17 -10.98 8.60 -7.88
N LEU A 18 -10.00 8.56 -8.78
CA LEU A 18 -8.59 8.29 -8.49
C LEU A 18 -7.77 9.60 -8.37
N THR A 19 -8.31 10.59 -7.67
CA THR A 19 -7.61 11.87 -7.46
C THR A 19 -6.38 11.69 -6.57
N ALA A 20 -5.19 11.89 -7.17
CA ALA A 20 -3.90 11.75 -6.49
C ALA A 20 -3.77 12.64 -5.26
N GLU A 21 -4.33 13.86 -5.30
CA GLU A 21 -4.33 14.83 -4.19
C GLU A 21 -5.00 14.30 -2.91
N LYS A 22 -5.88 13.30 -3.03
CA LYS A 22 -6.49 12.63 -1.87
C LYS A 22 -5.74 11.35 -1.53
N ILE A 23 -5.52 10.49 -2.52
CA ILE A 23 -4.95 9.15 -2.31
C ILE A 23 -3.53 9.21 -1.74
N VAL A 24 -2.66 10.03 -2.33
CA VAL A 24 -1.24 10.05 -1.96
C VAL A 24 -1.05 10.55 -0.53
N PRO A 25 -1.66 11.68 -0.09
CA PRO A 25 -1.53 12.11 1.30
C PRO A 25 -2.14 11.12 2.31
N GLN A 26 -3.26 10.47 1.99
CA GLN A 26 -3.89 9.48 2.88
C GLN A 26 -2.97 8.26 3.10
N LEU A 27 -2.41 7.70 2.03
CA LEU A 27 -1.50 6.56 2.13
C LEU A 27 -0.15 6.95 2.74
N ARG A 28 0.30 8.19 2.53
CA ARG A 28 1.47 8.74 3.23
C ARG A 28 1.24 8.84 4.74
N ALA A 29 0.05 9.25 5.18
CA ALA A 29 -0.29 9.29 6.59
C ALA A 29 -0.24 7.89 7.23
N GLY A 30 -0.76 6.87 6.52
CA GLY A 30 -0.63 5.47 6.95
C GLY A 30 0.82 5.01 7.08
N MET A 31 1.68 5.35 6.10
CA MET A 31 3.11 5.07 6.16
C MET A 31 3.78 5.75 7.37
N CYS A 32 3.50 7.03 7.63
CA CYS A 32 4.03 7.75 8.79
C CYS A 32 3.59 7.09 10.11
N TRP A 33 2.34 6.62 10.20
CA TRP A 33 1.88 5.86 11.35
C TRP A 33 2.67 4.56 11.56
N VAL A 34 2.93 3.80 10.48
CA VAL A 34 3.76 2.58 10.54
C VAL A 34 5.18 2.90 11.00
N GLN A 35 5.78 4.01 10.53
CA GLN A 35 7.09 4.47 10.98
C GLN A 35 7.12 4.78 12.48
N SER A 36 6.11 5.50 12.98
CA SER A 36 5.97 5.79 14.41
C SER A 36 5.79 4.51 15.24
N LEU A 37 4.98 3.56 14.77
CA LEU A 37 4.79 2.27 15.43
C LEU A 37 6.07 1.46 15.47
N LYS A 38 6.79 1.37 14.35
CA LYS A 38 8.10 0.70 14.27
C LYS A 38 9.03 1.29 15.33
N ARG A 39 9.17 2.61 15.36
CA ARG A 39 10.07 3.27 16.31
C ARG A 39 9.70 2.99 17.76
N THR A 40 8.40 2.93 18.05
CA THR A 40 7.88 2.55 19.37
C THR A 40 8.30 1.12 19.71
N ILE A 41 8.09 0.15 18.81
CA ILE A 41 8.51 -1.24 19.01
C ILE A 41 10.02 -1.34 19.26
N GLU A 42 10.84 -0.66 18.47
CA GLU A 42 12.30 -0.63 18.67
C GLU A 42 12.70 -0.13 20.05
N ILE A 43 12.08 0.96 20.52
CA ILE A 43 12.42 1.58 21.81
C ILE A 43 12.07 0.63 22.96
N TYR A 44 10.90 0.00 22.93
CA TYR A 44 10.40 -0.79 24.06
C TYR A 44 10.85 -2.25 24.06
N THR A 45 11.21 -2.79 22.89
CA THR A 45 11.54 -4.23 22.75
C THR A 45 12.96 -4.48 22.26
N GLY A 46 13.62 -3.47 21.68
CA GLY A 46 14.89 -3.65 20.98
C GLY A 46 14.79 -4.39 19.65
N ASP A 47 13.59 -4.77 19.19
CA ASP A 47 13.40 -5.44 17.90
C ASP A 47 13.62 -4.47 16.74
N LYS A 48 14.69 -4.71 15.97
CA LYS A 48 15.12 -3.88 14.84
C LYS A 48 14.74 -4.47 13.48
N ARG A 49 13.92 -5.53 13.43
CA ARG A 49 13.46 -6.10 12.16
C ARG A 49 12.70 -5.04 11.36
N LYS A 50 12.94 -5.02 10.05
CA LYS A 50 12.29 -4.10 9.11
C LYS A 50 10.84 -4.48 8.87
N ILE A 51 9.99 -3.49 8.69
CA ILE A 51 8.62 -3.66 8.20
C ILE A 51 8.61 -3.47 6.68
N HIS A 52 8.05 -4.43 5.97
CA HIS A 52 7.84 -4.38 4.53
C HIS A 52 6.46 -3.76 4.27
N LEU A 53 6.45 -2.49 3.89
CA LEU A 53 5.23 -1.74 3.64
C LEU A 53 4.85 -1.80 2.16
N ARG A 54 3.58 -2.08 1.87
CA ARG A 54 2.97 -1.94 0.54
C ARG A 54 1.84 -0.92 0.60
N LYS A 55 1.57 -0.28 -0.52
CA LYS A 55 0.45 0.66 -0.66
C LYS A 55 -0.50 0.18 -1.75
N PHE A 56 -1.79 0.20 -1.46
CA PHE A 56 -2.82 -0.19 -2.40
C PHE A 56 -3.91 0.87 -2.46
N VAL A 57 -4.44 1.04 -3.65
CA VAL A 57 -5.74 1.69 -3.85
C VAL A 57 -6.67 0.68 -4.51
N PHE A 58 -7.83 0.45 -3.90
CA PHE A 58 -8.89 -0.36 -4.49
C PHE A 58 -10.02 0.57 -4.90
N ALA A 59 -10.48 0.45 -6.14
CA ALA A 59 -11.59 1.27 -6.60
C ALA A 59 -12.53 0.61 -7.60
N GLU A 60 -13.70 1.22 -7.74
CA GLU A 60 -14.58 1.07 -8.88
C GLU A 60 -14.37 2.30 -9.77
N ASN A 61 -13.70 2.14 -10.91
CA ASN A 61 -13.44 3.25 -11.84
C ASN A 61 -13.43 2.69 -13.26
N ASP A 62 -14.29 3.24 -14.12
CA ASP A 62 -14.49 2.76 -15.49
C ASP A 62 -13.33 3.11 -16.44
N GLN A 63 -12.51 4.10 -16.09
CA GLN A 63 -11.40 4.61 -16.90
C GLN A 63 -10.14 4.86 -16.04
N PRO A 64 -9.59 3.82 -15.39
CA PRO A 64 -8.50 4.00 -14.44
C PRO A 64 -7.17 4.30 -15.14
N ASP A 65 -7.02 3.89 -16.40
CA ASP A 65 -5.75 3.96 -17.15
C ASP A 65 -5.22 5.39 -17.35
N ALA A 66 -6.09 6.40 -17.27
CA ALA A 66 -5.69 7.81 -17.28
C ALA A 66 -4.80 8.18 -16.07
N TYR A 67 -4.94 7.47 -14.96
CA TYR A 67 -4.24 7.72 -13.69
C TYR A 67 -3.07 6.75 -13.44
N LEU A 68 -2.93 5.71 -14.26
CA LEU A 68 -2.05 4.58 -14.00
C LEU A 68 -0.93 4.48 -15.02
N GLU A 69 0.21 3.99 -14.56
CA GLU A 69 1.30 3.47 -15.39
C GLU A 69 0.91 2.12 -16.01
N ALA A 70 1.67 1.65 -17.01
CA ALA A 70 1.39 0.37 -17.70
C ALA A 70 1.39 -0.84 -16.75
N ASN A 71 2.16 -0.77 -15.67
CA ASN A 71 2.19 -1.80 -14.63
C ASN A 71 1.07 -1.65 -13.58
N ARG A 72 0.11 -0.75 -13.80
CA ARG A 72 -0.99 -0.32 -12.92
C ARG A 72 -0.60 0.16 -11.52
N GLN A 73 0.54 0.84 -11.44
CA GLN A 73 0.84 1.75 -10.34
C GLN A 73 0.27 3.15 -10.65
N LEU A 74 -0.02 3.96 -9.63
CA LEU A 74 -0.43 5.35 -9.84
C LEU A 74 0.71 6.16 -10.46
N ARG A 75 0.44 6.94 -11.52
CA ARG A 75 1.45 7.82 -12.14
C ARG A 75 1.99 8.85 -11.15
N ALA A 76 1.12 9.36 -10.29
CA ALA A 76 1.47 10.38 -9.30
C ALA A 76 2.33 9.86 -8.13
N ASP A 77 2.26 8.55 -7.84
CA ASP A 77 3.13 7.88 -6.86
C ASP A 77 3.22 6.40 -7.25
N PRO A 78 4.31 6.01 -7.96
CA PRO A 78 4.48 4.64 -8.38
C PRO A 78 4.54 3.63 -7.22
N SER A 79 4.72 4.03 -5.96
CA SER A 79 4.69 3.06 -4.86
C SER A 79 3.30 2.45 -4.59
N ILE A 80 2.25 3.06 -5.15
CA ILE A 80 0.85 2.67 -4.91
C ILE A 80 0.34 1.84 -6.09
N ARG A 81 -0.10 0.62 -5.80
CA ARG A 81 -0.69 -0.31 -6.77
C ARG A 81 -2.21 -0.16 -6.79
N TYR A 82 -2.78 -0.06 -8.00
CA TYR A 82 -4.23 -0.07 -8.19
C TYR A 82 -4.77 -1.48 -8.42
N TYR A 83 -5.94 -1.74 -7.84
CA TYR A 83 -6.79 -2.90 -8.11
C TYR A 83 -8.24 -2.47 -8.30
N HIS A 84 -8.93 -3.04 -9.29
CA HIS A 84 -10.38 -2.91 -9.37
C HIS A 84 -11.05 -3.83 -8.35
N PHE A 85 -12.19 -3.46 -7.76
CA PHE A 85 -12.86 -4.33 -6.78
C PHE A 85 -13.19 -5.72 -7.33
N ASP A 86 -13.73 -5.79 -8.54
CA ASP A 86 -14.08 -7.06 -9.19
C ASP A 86 -12.86 -7.95 -9.50
N GLU A 87 -11.69 -7.35 -9.70
CA GLU A 87 -10.45 -8.07 -9.99
C GLU A 87 -10.00 -8.91 -8.77
N VAL A 88 -10.24 -8.40 -7.57
CA VAL A 88 -9.68 -8.96 -6.32
C VAL A 88 -10.74 -9.58 -5.41
N HIS A 89 -11.99 -9.67 -5.85
CA HIS A 89 -13.06 -10.25 -5.06
C HIS A 89 -12.72 -11.69 -4.64
N GLY A 90 -12.75 -11.96 -3.33
CA GLY A 90 -12.42 -13.28 -2.76
C GLY A 90 -10.93 -13.63 -2.69
N GLN A 91 -10.02 -12.73 -3.11
CA GLN A 91 -8.58 -12.96 -3.00
C GLN A 91 -8.03 -12.56 -1.64
N ALA A 92 -6.97 -13.24 -1.19
CA ALA A 92 -6.25 -12.85 0.01
C ALA A 92 -5.27 -11.70 -0.30
N LEU A 93 -5.20 -10.70 0.58
CA LEU A 93 -4.28 -9.57 0.47
C LEU A 93 -2.79 -9.98 0.39
N ALA A 94 -2.46 -11.14 0.95
CA ALA A 94 -1.11 -11.71 0.89
C ALA A 94 -0.70 -12.13 -0.54
N ASP A 95 -1.67 -12.50 -1.38
CA ASP A 95 -1.43 -12.96 -2.74
C ASP A 95 -1.36 -11.81 -3.76
N LEU A 96 -1.86 -10.64 -3.37
CA LEU A 96 -1.84 -9.43 -4.20
C LEU A 96 -0.41 -8.91 -4.41
N GLN A 97 -0.13 -8.50 -5.65
CA GLN A 97 1.20 -8.11 -6.11
C GLN A 97 1.38 -6.60 -6.06
N ASN A 98 2.33 -6.14 -5.25
CA ASN A 98 2.91 -4.80 -5.37
C ASN A 98 4.42 -4.93 -5.16
N THR A 99 5.19 -4.76 -6.24
CA THR A 99 6.66 -4.85 -6.23
C THR A 99 7.33 -3.63 -5.62
N SER A 100 6.59 -2.54 -5.44
CA SER A 100 7.08 -1.29 -4.85
C SER A 100 7.03 -1.34 -3.32
N VAL A 101 7.69 -2.34 -2.73
CA VAL A 101 7.78 -2.53 -1.28
C VAL A 101 8.73 -1.49 -0.69
N GLN A 102 8.30 -0.80 0.37
CA GLN A 102 9.13 0.11 1.14
C GLN A 102 9.57 -0.55 2.44
N GLU A 103 10.85 -0.45 2.78
CA GLU A 103 11.36 -0.95 4.06
C GLU A 103 11.42 0.17 5.10
N ILE A 104 10.83 -0.10 6.28
CA ILE A 104 10.77 0.81 7.44
C ILE A 104 11.48 0.19 8.65
#